data_AF-A0A7K2NND4-F1
#
_entry.id   AF-A0A7K2NND4-F1
#
_cell.length_a   1.000
_cell.length_b   1.000
_cell.length_c   1.000
_cell.angle_alpha   90.00
_cell.angle_beta   90.00
_cell.angle_gamma   90.00
#
_symmetry.space_group_name_H-M   'P 1'
#
loop_
_entity.id
_entity.type
_entity.pdbx_description
1 polymer ?
#
loop_
_entity_poly.entity_id
_entity_poly.type
_entity_poly.pdbx_seq_one_letter_code
_entity_poly.pdbx_strand_id
1 'polypeptide(L)'
;LRERAPDLPAGLPAARGPLLVLEDEYPDAWWMPGSPPQLIVTTGALHRLTDHQLDAVLTHERGHARARHDWLLHLSTALATGFPSVPLFAHFCDQTHRLVELSADDTASRRCGHLTTALALIELNQHRGVLSCASSHRLLGERVDRLLEPRPRLPRRH
;
A
#
# COMPACT_ATOMS: atom_id res chain seq x y z
N LEU A 1 24.32 -0.70 -3.15
CA LEU A 1 23.24 -0.85 -4.15
C LEU A 1 23.06 -2.31 -4.56
N ARG A 2 24.09 -2.96 -5.14
CA ARG A 2 24.15 -4.40 -5.47
C ARG A 2 24.16 -5.38 -4.29
N GLU A 3 24.52 -4.95 -3.08
CA GLU A 3 24.56 -5.84 -1.91
C GLU A 3 23.18 -6.03 -1.24
N ARG A 4 22.20 -5.17 -1.58
CA ARG A 4 20.79 -5.27 -1.13
C ARG A 4 19.82 -5.53 -2.28
N ALA A 5 20.29 -5.51 -3.53
CA ALA A 5 19.55 -5.89 -4.72
C ALA A 5 20.20 -7.16 -5.30
N PRO A 6 19.47 -8.26 -5.54
CA PRO A 6 20.06 -9.47 -6.11
C PRO A 6 20.61 -9.19 -7.53
N ASP A 7 21.69 -9.87 -7.93
CA ASP A 7 22.29 -9.66 -9.25
C ASP A 7 21.29 -10.00 -10.39
N LEU A 8 21.20 -9.10 -11.38
CA LEU A 8 20.52 -9.36 -12.65
C LEU A 8 21.54 -9.83 -13.70
N PRO A 9 21.43 -11.06 -14.23
CA PRO A 9 22.34 -11.57 -15.25
C PRO A 9 22.10 -10.89 -16.60
N ALA A 10 23.17 -10.75 -17.39
CA ALA A 10 23.09 -10.23 -18.75
C ALA A 10 22.27 -11.18 -19.66
N GLY A 11 21.23 -10.65 -20.31
CA GLY A 11 20.38 -11.39 -21.26
C GLY A 11 19.00 -11.82 -20.75
N LEU A 12 18.32 -11.02 -19.90
CA LEU A 12 17.12 -11.41 -19.16
C LEU A 12 16.00 -12.01 -20.03
N PRO A 13 15.76 -13.34 -19.93
CA PRO A 13 14.48 -13.92 -20.29
C PRO A 13 13.41 -13.36 -19.35
N ALA A 14 12.14 -13.29 -19.80
CA ALA A 14 11.01 -12.79 -19.02
C ALA A 14 11.14 -13.13 -17.52
N ALA A 15 11.24 -12.12 -16.66
CA ALA A 15 11.48 -12.29 -15.23
C ALA A 15 10.34 -13.12 -14.60
N ARG A 16 10.55 -14.43 -14.44
CA ARG A 16 9.61 -15.37 -13.82
C ARG A 16 9.75 -15.36 -12.30
N GLY A 17 9.67 -14.17 -11.69
CA GLY A 17 9.69 -13.98 -10.24
C GLY A 17 8.50 -13.15 -9.77
N PRO A 18 8.02 -13.35 -8.54
CA PRO A 18 6.94 -12.54 -7.98
C PRO A 18 7.40 -11.12 -7.59
N LEU A 19 8.65 -10.73 -7.84
CA LEU A 19 9.24 -9.43 -7.47
C LEU A 19 9.91 -8.77 -8.68
N LEU A 20 9.59 -7.50 -8.93
CA LEU A 20 10.21 -6.62 -9.90
C LEU A 20 10.76 -5.39 -9.16
N VAL A 21 12.04 -5.09 -9.34
CA VAL A 21 12.64 -3.87 -8.81
C VAL A 21 12.61 -2.79 -9.88
N LEU A 22 11.94 -1.68 -9.59
CA LEU A 22 11.87 -0.52 -10.48
C LEU A 22 12.93 0.50 -10.07
N GLU A 23 13.68 1.02 -11.05
CA GLU A 23 14.61 2.13 -10.79
C GLU A 23 13.81 3.43 -10.67
N ASP A 24 13.67 3.91 -9.43
CA ASP A 24 13.00 5.18 -9.09
C ASP A 24 13.53 5.67 -7.74
N GLU A 25 13.87 6.95 -7.63
CA GLU A 25 14.33 7.57 -6.37
C GLU A 25 13.20 7.69 -5.34
N TYR A 26 11.95 7.68 -5.81
CA TYR A 26 10.77 7.81 -4.98
C TYR A 26 10.40 6.44 -4.38
N PRO A 27 10.37 6.31 -3.04
CA PRO A 27 10.03 5.06 -2.38
C PRO A 27 8.57 4.68 -2.65
N ASP A 28 8.36 3.56 -3.32
CA ASP A 28 7.03 3.00 -3.58
C ASP A 28 7.10 1.47 -3.69
N ALA A 29 5.98 0.80 -3.41
CA ALA A 29 5.82 -0.62 -3.62
C ALA A 29 4.34 -1.00 -3.77
N TRP A 30 4.01 -1.83 -4.75
CA TRP A 30 2.63 -2.24 -5.00
C TRP A 30 2.53 -3.62 -5.68
N TRP A 31 1.38 -4.28 -5.56
CA TRP A 31 1.08 -5.44 -6.40
C TRP A 31 0.56 -5.02 -7.78
N MET A 32 1.23 -5.49 -8.82
CA MET A 32 0.76 -5.44 -10.20
C MET A 32 -0.09 -6.67 -10.51
N PRO A 33 -1.37 -6.49 -10.92
CA PRO A 33 -2.19 -7.57 -11.46
C PRO A 33 -1.55 -8.19 -12.70
N GLY A 34 -1.67 -9.51 -12.84
CA GLY A 34 -1.07 -10.26 -13.96
C GLY A 34 -1.14 -11.76 -13.73
N SER A 35 -0.64 -12.53 -14.70
CA SER A 35 -0.50 -13.98 -14.59
C SER A 35 0.92 -14.40 -14.94
N PRO A 36 1.84 -14.50 -13.95
CA PRO A 36 1.61 -14.38 -12.51
C PRO A 36 1.54 -12.91 -12.02
N PRO A 37 0.89 -12.64 -10.87
CA PRO A 37 0.95 -11.31 -10.24
C PRO A 37 2.38 -11.02 -9.76
N GLN A 38 2.78 -9.75 -9.84
CA GLN A 38 4.14 -9.32 -9.49
C GLN A 38 4.09 -8.20 -8.46
N LEU A 39 4.95 -8.27 -7.46
CA LEU A 39 5.22 -7.21 -6.51
C LEU A 39 6.26 -6.27 -7.13
N ILE A 40 5.95 -4.99 -7.23
CA ILE A 40 6.89 -3.96 -7.65
C ILE A 40 7.42 -3.25 -6.42
N VAL A 41 8.74 -3.01 -6.38
CA VAL A 41 9.40 -2.24 -5.31
C VAL A 41 10.40 -1.30 -5.97
N THR A 42 10.41 -0.03 -5.60
CA THR A 42 11.38 0.91 -6.16
C THR A 42 12.75 0.82 -5.46
N THR A 43 13.82 1.19 -6.16
CA THR A 43 15.15 1.32 -5.56
C THR A 43 15.16 2.34 -4.41
N GLY A 44 14.38 3.42 -4.50
CA GLY A 44 14.15 4.37 -3.42
C GLY A 44 13.55 3.74 -2.17
N ALA A 45 12.61 2.79 -2.33
CA ALA A 45 12.03 2.05 -1.20
C ALA A 45 13.06 1.15 -0.52
N LEU A 46 13.88 0.44 -1.31
CA LEU A 46 14.96 -0.41 -0.79
C LEU A 46 16.06 0.38 -0.07
N HIS A 47 16.23 1.66 -0.41
CA HIS A 47 17.18 2.54 0.27
C HIS A 47 16.66 3.12 1.58
N ARG A 48 15.41 3.55 1.59
CA ARG A 48 14.81 4.25 2.74
C ARG A 48 14.27 3.30 3.79
N LEU A 49 13.67 2.19 3.38
CA LEU A 49 13.03 1.26 4.30
C LEU A 49 14.06 0.31 4.93
N THR A 50 13.97 0.17 6.24
CA THR A 50 14.54 -0.98 6.96
C THR A 50 13.84 -2.27 6.55
N ASP A 51 14.46 -3.42 6.78
CA ASP A 51 13.89 -4.72 6.40
C ASP A 51 12.52 -4.96 7.07
N HIS A 52 12.35 -4.53 8.33
CA HIS A 52 11.07 -4.62 9.04
C HIS A 52 9.99 -3.70 8.49
N GLN A 53 10.37 -2.48 8.09
CA GLN A 53 9.44 -1.54 7.44
C GLN A 53 9.04 -2.05 6.06
N LEU A 54 10.00 -2.57 5.29
CA LEU A 54 9.71 -3.21 4.01
C LEU A 54 8.74 -4.37 4.18
N ASP A 55 8.96 -5.26 5.15
CA ASP A 55 8.03 -6.39 5.38
C ASP A 55 6.63 -5.94 5.83
N ALA A 56 6.51 -4.79 6.51
CA ALA A 56 5.24 -4.14 6.80
C ALA A 56 4.54 -3.66 5.53
N VAL A 57 5.25 -2.98 4.62
CA VAL A 57 4.73 -2.58 3.30
C VAL A 57 4.29 -3.80 2.50
N LEU A 58 5.12 -4.84 2.44
CA LEU A 58 4.77 -6.07 1.71
C LEU A 58 3.54 -6.76 2.30
N THR A 59 3.36 -6.69 3.61
CA THR A 59 2.17 -7.26 4.27
C THR A 59 0.93 -6.41 4.01
N HIS A 60 1.05 -5.08 3.97
CA HIS A 60 0.01 -4.14 3.57
C HIS A 60 -0.46 -4.43 2.14
N GLU A 61 0.48 -4.46 1.19
CA GLU A 61 0.22 -4.72 -0.22
C GLU A 61 -0.42 -6.09 -0.45
N ARG A 62 0.10 -7.15 0.21
CA ARG A 62 -0.54 -8.48 0.15
C ARG A 62 -1.95 -8.47 0.74
N GLY A 63 -2.24 -7.57 1.70
CA GLY A 63 -3.57 -7.34 2.24
C GLY A 63 -4.54 -6.89 1.16
N HIS A 64 -4.16 -5.89 0.35
CA HIS A 64 -4.96 -5.46 -0.81
C HIS A 64 -5.24 -6.58 -1.80
N ALA A 65 -4.19 -7.31 -2.20
CA ALA A 65 -4.32 -8.39 -3.17
C ALA A 65 -5.24 -9.52 -2.66
N ARG A 66 -5.10 -9.94 -1.40
CA ARG A 66 -5.94 -11.01 -0.82
C ARG A 66 -7.39 -10.60 -0.65
N ALA A 67 -7.64 -9.36 -0.27
CA ALA A 67 -8.99 -8.82 -0.10
C ALA A 67 -9.62 -8.35 -1.42
N ARG A 68 -8.88 -8.41 -2.55
CA ARG A 68 -9.30 -7.93 -3.87
C ARG A 68 -9.80 -6.48 -3.82
N HIS A 69 -9.08 -5.65 -3.07
CA HIS A 69 -9.44 -4.25 -2.88
C HIS A 69 -9.46 -3.48 -4.21
N ASP A 70 -8.65 -3.88 -5.19
CA ASP A 70 -8.67 -3.36 -6.56
C ASP A 70 -10.08 -3.39 -7.17
N TRP A 71 -10.78 -4.52 -7.07
CA TRP A 71 -12.15 -4.66 -7.59
C TRP A 71 -13.14 -3.73 -6.88
N LEU A 72 -13.01 -3.60 -5.55
CA LEU A 72 -13.89 -2.77 -4.76
C LEU A 72 -13.69 -1.28 -5.08
N LEU A 73 -12.43 -0.84 -5.24
CA LEU A 73 -12.08 0.53 -5.63
C LEU A 73 -12.54 0.84 -7.06
N HIS A 74 -12.38 -0.10 -8.00
CA HIS A 74 -12.89 0.07 -9.37
C HIS A 74 -14.41 0.21 -9.38
N LEU A 75 -15.14 -0.63 -8.64
CA LEU A 75 -16.60 -0.56 -8.54
C LEU A 75 -17.05 0.77 -7.94
N SER A 76 -16.45 1.21 -6.83
CA SER A 76 -16.83 2.47 -6.19
C SER A 76 -16.56 3.67 -7.08
N THR A 77 -15.43 3.66 -7.81
CA THR A 77 -15.09 4.70 -8.79
C THR A 77 -16.06 4.68 -9.97
N ALA A 78 -16.43 3.51 -10.49
CA ALA A 78 -17.38 3.37 -11.59
C ALA A 78 -18.78 3.89 -11.21
N LEU A 79 -19.24 3.63 -9.98
CA LEU A 79 -20.50 4.18 -9.48
C LEU A 79 -20.46 5.71 -9.36
N ALA A 80 -19.38 6.26 -8.78
CA ALA A 80 -19.23 7.71 -8.63
C ALA A 80 -19.16 8.44 -9.97
N THR A 81 -18.45 7.87 -10.96
CA THR A 81 -18.29 8.45 -12.29
C THR A 81 -19.51 8.23 -13.19
N GLY A 82 -20.19 7.09 -13.08
CA GLY A 82 -21.38 6.76 -13.86
C GLY A 82 -22.66 7.49 -13.40
N PHE A 83 -22.72 7.91 -12.14
CA PHE A 83 -23.91 8.54 -11.55
C PHE A 83 -23.53 9.82 -10.76
N PRO A 84 -22.96 10.85 -11.42
CA PRO A 84 -22.44 12.04 -10.74
C PRO A 84 -23.51 12.86 -10.02
N SER A 85 -24.79 12.74 -10.42
CA SER A 85 -25.92 13.43 -9.78
C SER A 85 -26.38 12.77 -8.47
N VAL A 86 -25.79 11.64 -8.07
CA VAL A 86 -26.13 10.92 -6.84
C VAL A 86 -24.98 11.06 -5.83
N PRO A 87 -25.05 12.02 -4.87
CA PRO A 87 -23.93 12.31 -3.96
C PRO A 87 -23.50 11.12 -3.11
N LEU A 88 -24.41 10.18 -2.86
CA LEU A 88 -24.13 8.94 -2.14
C LEU A 88 -22.97 8.15 -2.75
N PHE A 89 -22.84 8.10 -4.09
CA PHE A 89 -21.79 7.32 -4.73
C PHE A 89 -20.42 7.97 -4.62
N ALA A 90 -20.34 9.31 -4.67
CA ALA A 90 -19.10 10.02 -4.36
C ALA A 90 -18.64 9.73 -2.92
N HIS A 91 -19.56 9.86 -1.96
CA HIS A 91 -19.27 9.55 -0.56
C HIS A 91 -18.89 8.08 -0.35
N PHE A 92 -19.58 7.16 -1.01
CA PHE A 92 -19.26 5.73 -0.97
C PHE A 92 -17.85 5.46 -1.51
N CYS A 93 -17.45 6.13 -2.60
CA CYS A 93 -16.10 6.03 -3.14
C CYS A 93 -15.05 6.50 -2.12
N ASP A 94 -15.23 7.69 -1.54
CA ASP A 94 -14.30 8.23 -0.54
C ASP A 94 -14.18 7.32 0.70
N GLN A 95 -15.30 6.82 1.22
CA GLN A 95 -15.29 5.92 2.38
C GLN A 95 -14.70 4.56 2.04
N THR A 96 -14.92 4.06 0.82
CA THR A 96 -14.35 2.79 0.36
C THR A 96 -12.84 2.88 0.29
N HIS A 97 -12.30 3.91 -0.35
CA HIS A 97 -10.85 4.17 -0.38
C HIS A 97 -10.27 4.22 1.03
N ARG A 98 -10.92 4.98 1.93
CA ARG A 98 -10.46 5.10 3.31
C ARG A 98 -10.45 3.77 4.06
N LEU A 99 -11.55 3.03 4.04
CA LEU A 99 -11.68 1.77 4.79
C LEU A 99 -10.75 0.67 4.24
N VAL A 100 -10.49 0.68 2.94
CA VAL A 100 -9.54 -0.21 2.27
C VAL A 100 -8.12 -0.02 2.82
N GLU A 101 -7.64 1.23 2.89
CA GLU A 101 -6.32 1.56 3.46
C GLU A 101 -6.25 1.18 4.96
N LEU A 102 -7.29 1.51 5.73
CA LEU A 102 -7.36 1.20 7.15
C LEU A 102 -7.35 -0.32 7.43
N SER A 103 -7.98 -1.11 6.55
CA SER A 103 -7.98 -2.59 6.61
C SER A 103 -6.60 -3.18 6.28
N ALA A 104 -5.91 -2.61 5.30
CA ALA A 104 -4.56 -3.04 4.93
C ALA A 104 -3.52 -2.67 6.03
N ASP A 105 -3.65 -1.49 6.65
CA ASP A 105 -2.86 -1.09 7.82
C ASP A 105 -3.08 -2.03 9.02
N ASP A 106 -4.32 -2.46 9.24
CA ASP A 106 -4.64 -3.45 10.29
C ASP A 106 -3.98 -4.79 9.99
N THR A 107 -3.91 -5.18 8.72
CA THR A 107 -3.26 -6.43 8.30
C THR A 107 -1.74 -6.35 8.53
N ALA A 108 -1.11 -5.24 8.16
CA ALA A 108 0.32 -5.02 8.38
C ALA A 108 0.66 -4.92 9.87
N SER A 109 -0.07 -4.11 10.63
CA SER A 109 0.19 -3.88 12.06
C SER A 109 -0.03 -5.12 12.93
N ARG A 110 -0.93 -6.03 12.53
CA ARG A 110 -1.09 -7.34 13.18
C ARG A 110 0.14 -8.22 13.06
N ARG A 111 0.88 -8.12 11.96
CA ARG A 111 2.04 -8.98 11.68
C ARG A 111 3.37 -8.33 12.06
N CYS A 112 3.52 -7.04 11.79
CA CYS A 112 4.78 -6.32 11.88
C CYS A 112 4.80 -5.28 13.03
N GLY A 113 3.67 -5.05 13.70
CA GLY A 113 3.51 -4.10 14.79
C GLY A 113 3.13 -2.69 14.31
N HIS A 114 2.36 -1.97 15.12
CA HIS A 114 1.79 -0.67 14.72
C HIS A 114 2.86 0.40 14.45
N LEU A 115 3.88 0.52 15.31
CA LEU A 115 4.96 1.49 15.13
C LEU A 115 5.76 1.22 13.83
N THR A 116 6.09 -0.03 13.55
CA THR A 116 6.78 -0.43 12.31
C THR A 116 5.97 -0.05 11.08
N THR A 117 4.66 -0.33 11.09
CA THR A 117 3.75 0.05 10.01
C THR A 117 3.66 1.57 9.85
N ALA A 118 3.54 2.33 10.95
CA ALA A 118 3.48 3.78 10.91
C ALA A 118 4.75 4.39 10.30
N LEU A 119 5.92 3.95 10.77
CA LEU A 119 7.21 4.41 10.25
C LEU A 119 7.36 4.05 8.76
N ALA A 120 6.95 2.85 8.36
CA ALA A 120 6.99 2.45 6.95
C ALA A 120 6.12 3.36 6.06
N LEU A 121 4.91 3.70 6.51
CA LEU A 121 4.04 4.64 5.79
C LEU A 121 4.65 6.03 5.69
N ILE A 122 5.27 6.52 6.77
CA ILE A 122 5.97 7.82 6.76
C ILE A 122 7.10 7.79 5.73
N GLU A 123 8.01 6.81 5.80
CA GLU A 123 9.16 6.68 4.89
C GLU A 123 8.75 6.57 3.42
N LEU A 124 7.70 5.79 3.10
CA LEU A 124 7.15 5.71 1.74
C LEU A 124 6.60 7.06 1.24
N ASN A 125 6.02 7.87 2.11
CA ASN A 125 5.31 9.10 1.70
C ASN A 125 6.11 10.39 1.92
N GLN A 126 7.30 10.35 2.51
CA GLN A 126 8.15 11.52 2.78
C GLN A 126 8.37 12.42 1.54
N HIS A 127 8.47 11.82 0.35
CA HIS A 127 8.75 12.54 -0.88
C HIS A 127 7.54 13.24 -1.51
N ARG A 128 6.31 12.81 -1.17
CA ARG A 128 5.10 13.24 -1.89
C ARG A 128 4.54 14.58 -1.43
N GLY A 129 5.13 15.18 -0.39
CA GLY A 129 4.75 16.49 0.12
C GLY A 129 3.30 16.59 0.62
N VAL A 130 2.95 17.72 1.24
CA VAL A 130 1.58 17.98 1.77
C VAL A 130 0.61 18.41 0.66
N LEU A 131 1.12 18.68 -0.55
CA LEU A 131 0.37 19.29 -1.67
C LEU A 131 -0.09 18.28 -2.74
N SER A 132 0.28 17.00 -2.63
CA SER A 132 -0.25 15.96 -3.53
C SER A 132 -1.69 15.64 -3.16
N CYS A 133 -2.63 16.03 -4.02
CA CYS A 133 -4.07 15.85 -3.81
C CYS A 133 -4.55 14.42 -4.16
N ALA A 134 -3.64 13.46 -4.35
CA ALA A 134 -4.03 12.05 -4.47
C ALA A 134 -4.70 11.60 -3.16
N SER A 135 -5.83 10.91 -3.27
CA SER A 135 -6.71 10.50 -2.17
C SER A 135 -5.97 9.79 -1.03
N SER A 136 -4.87 9.10 -1.33
CA SER A 136 -3.99 8.42 -0.38
C SER A 136 -3.32 9.37 0.63
N HIS A 137 -2.97 10.61 0.25
CA HIS A 137 -2.25 11.55 1.13
C HIS A 137 -3.12 12.21 2.19
N ARG A 138 -4.36 12.54 1.84
CA ARG A 138 -5.33 13.14 2.78
C ARG A 138 -5.56 12.25 4.00
N LEU A 139 -5.35 10.95 3.85
CA LEU A 139 -5.55 9.96 4.90
C LEU A 139 -4.25 9.56 5.61
N LEU A 140 -3.07 10.00 5.15
CA LEU A 140 -1.79 9.56 5.72
C LEU A 140 -1.68 9.95 7.21
N GLY A 141 -2.04 11.19 7.56
CA GLY A 141 -2.03 11.64 8.95
C GLY A 141 -2.96 10.78 9.82
N GLU A 142 -4.21 10.59 9.38
CA GLU A 142 -5.19 9.76 10.09
C GLU A 142 -4.69 8.32 10.31
N ARG A 143 -4.06 7.73 9.29
CA ARG A 143 -3.53 6.37 9.34
C ARG A 143 -2.35 6.26 10.32
N VAL A 144 -1.42 7.22 10.26
CA VAL A 144 -0.27 7.27 11.17
C VAL A 144 -0.75 7.48 12.60
N ASP A 145 -1.62 8.45 12.85
CA ASP A 145 -2.18 8.72 14.18
C ASP A 145 -2.88 7.48 14.76
N ARG A 146 -3.69 6.78 13.94
CA ARG A 146 -4.36 5.54 14.34
C ARG A 146 -3.39 4.41 14.69
N LEU A 147 -2.23 4.34 14.03
CA LEU A 147 -1.20 3.34 14.32
C LEU A 147 -0.36 3.71 15.55
N LEU A 148 -0.13 5.00 15.80
CA LEU A 148 0.58 5.48 16.99
C LEU A 148 -0.31 5.44 18.25
N GLU A 149 -1.62 5.64 18.08
CA GLU A 149 -2.63 5.57 19.13
C GLU A 149 -3.64 4.43 18.86
N PRO A 150 -3.20 3.16 18.90
CA PRO A 150 -4.06 2.05 18.52
C PRO A 150 -5.21 1.88 19.51
N ARG A 151 -6.44 1.95 18.98
CA ARG A 151 -7.64 1.63 19.76
C ARG A 151 -7.63 0.15 20.19
N PRO A 152 -8.22 -0.19 21.35
CA PRO A 152 -8.42 -1.58 21.74
C PRO A 152 -9.15 -2.35 20.64
N ARG A 153 -8.55 -3.47 20.21
CA ARG A 153 -9.16 -4.32 19.17
C ARG A 153 -10.40 -5.01 19.76
N LEU A 154 -11.45 -5.11 18.97
CA LEU A 154 -12.62 -5.89 19.36
C LEU A 154 -12.21 -7.37 19.54
N PRO A 155 -12.54 -8.02 20.66
CA PRO A 155 -12.25 -9.43 20.85
C PRO A 155 -13.02 -10.24 19.80
N ARG A 156 -12.36 -11.26 19.22
CA ARG A 156 -13.05 -12.26 18.41
C ARG A 156 -14.05 -12.98 19.32
N ARG A 157 -15.34 -12.86 19.04
CA ARG A 157 -16.32 -13.78 19.62
C ARG A 157 -16.05 -15.14 18.97
N HIS A 158 -15.66 -16.11 19.80
CA HIS A 158 -15.55 -17.52 19.44
C HIS A 158 -16.93 -18.14 19.35
#